data_AF-A0A1G3P9G6-F1
#
_entry.id   AF-A0A1G3P9G6-F1
#
_cell.length_a   1.000
_cell.length_b   1.000
_cell.length_c   1.000
_cell.angle_alpha   90.00
_cell.angle_beta   90.00
_cell.angle_gamma   90.00
#
_symmetry.space_group_name_H-M   'P 1'
#
loop_
_entity.id
_entity.type
_entity.pdbx_description
1 polymer ?
#
loop_
_entity_poly.entity_id
_entity_poly.type
_entity_poly.pdbx_seq_one_letter_code
_entity_poly.pdbx_strand_id
1 'polypeptide(L)'
;MLQFKTDTGMVDNVICKFDLDEIHISGHLTQKNPGDYLRDFLFKAHNDVLAHGYKTVKINISKLRFLNSSGIKILVDWIIQVSLLPPDKKYAICFVSDRSSLWQESIITTISIIDPTNISIIKV
;
A
#
# COMPACT_ATOMS: atom_id res chain seq x y z
N MET A 1 22.16 -17.13 -4.14
CA MET A 1 21.01 -17.43 -3.25
C MET A 1 20.54 -16.10 -2.67
N LEU A 2 19.55 -15.46 -3.29
CA LEU A 2 19.04 -14.16 -2.84
C LEU A 2 18.21 -14.40 -1.57
N GLN A 3 18.67 -13.87 -0.43
CA GLN A 3 17.92 -13.91 0.82
C GLN A 3 16.77 -12.89 0.71
N PHE A 4 15.54 -13.38 0.73
CA PHE A 4 14.34 -12.56 0.85
C PHE A 4 14.31 -11.94 2.25
N LYS A 5 14.54 -10.63 2.34
CA LYS A 5 14.43 -9.91 3.60
C LYS A 5 12.98 -9.44 3.72
N THR A 6 12.18 -10.16 4.49
CA THR A 6 10.82 -9.73 4.84
C THR A 6 10.95 -8.57 5.82
N ASP A 7 10.84 -7.33 5.32
CA ASP A 7 10.78 -6.15 6.18
C ASP A 7 9.43 -6.16 6.90
N THR A 8 9.48 -6.59 8.17
CA THR A 8 8.33 -6.61 9.08
C THR A 8 8.54 -5.56 10.16
N GLY A 9 7.57 -4.68 10.35
CA GLY A 9 7.52 -3.80 11.52
C GLY A 9 6.15 -3.80 12.18
N MET A 10 6.10 -3.32 13.42
CA MET A 10 4.88 -3.26 14.23
C MET A 10 4.75 -1.90 14.91
N VAL A 11 3.58 -1.28 14.78
CA VAL A 11 3.17 -0.13 15.59
C VAL A 11 1.72 -0.31 16.00
N ASP A 12 1.45 -0.36 17.31
CA ASP A 12 0.11 -0.29 17.91
C ASP A 12 -0.97 -1.16 17.22
N ASN A 13 -0.61 -2.43 17.02
CA ASN A 13 -1.41 -3.50 16.38
C ASN A 13 -1.46 -3.46 14.84
N VAL A 14 -0.66 -2.64 14.18
CA VAL A 14 -0.56 -2.58 12.73
C VAL A 14 0.69 -3.31 12.29
N ILE A 15 0.52 -4.27 11.38
CA ILE A 15 1.58 -5.07 10.82
C ILE A 15 1.66 -4.75 9.34
N CYS A 16 2.81 -4.21 8.94
CA CYS A 16 3.18 -4.05 7.54
C CYS A 16 4.24 -5.09 7.19
N LYS A 17 4.04 -5.78 6.06
CA LYS A 17 5.00 -6.72 5.49
C LYS A 17 5.13 -6.48 4.00
N PHE A 18 6.33 -6.59 3.48
CA PHE A 18 6.59 -6.61 2.06
C PHE A 18 7.19 -7.98 1.69
N ASP A 19 6.52 -8.70 0.79
CA ASP A 19 6.94 -9.99 0.29
C ASP A 19 6.87 -9.96 -1.24
N LEU A 20 8.04 -9.95 -1.89
CA LEU A 20 8.17 -9.84 -3.35
C LEU A 20 7.46 -8.60 -3.92
N ASP A 21 6.31 -8.79 -4.56
CA ASP A 21 5.49 -7.77 -5.18
C ASP A 21 4.21 -7.48 -4.38
N GLU A 22 4.06 -8.02 -3.17
CA GLU A 22 2.89 -7.85 -2.32
C GLU A 22 3.22 -7.14 -0.99
N ILE A 23 2.51 -6.05 -0.75
CA ILE A 23 2.48 -5.32 0.51
C ILE A 23 1.26 -5.80 1.30
N HIS A 24 1.46 -6.33 2.49
CA HIS A 24 0.39 -6.65 3.42
C HIS A 24 0.30 -5.60 4.52
N ILE A 25 -0.88 -5.00 4.68
CA ILE A 25 -1.18 -4.09 5.79
C ILE A 25 -2.37 -4.68 6.54
N SER A 26 -2.17 -4.96 7.82
CA SER A 26 -3.20 -5.55 8.68
C SER A 26 -3.20 -4.89 10.04
N GLY A 27 -4.33 -4.96 10.75
CA GLY A 27 -4.44 -4.39 12.10
C GLY A 27 -5.36 -3.19 12.20
N HIS A 28 -5.04 -2.25 13.10
CA HIS A 28 -5.92 -1.12 13.43
C HIS A 28 -5.11 0.18 13.64
N LEU A 29 -5.19 1.13 12.71
CA LEU A 29 -4.43 2.39 12.74
C LEU A 29 -5.17 3.49 13.53
N THR A 30 -5.11 3.47 14.86
CA THR A 30 -5.85 4.43 15.74
C THR A 30 -5.08 5.64 16.24
N GLN A 31 -3.75 5.64 16.19
CA GLN A 31 -2.98 6.77 16.71
C GLN A 31 -3.22 8.07 15.93
N LYS A 32 -2.93 9.21 16.56
CA LYS A 32 -2.93 10.52 15.86
C LYS A 32 -1.82 10.63 14.81
N ASN A 33 -0.64 10.06 15.07
CA ASN A 33 0.54 10.10 14.19
C ASN A 33 1.12 8.70 13.85
N PRO A 34 0.34 7.75 13.31
CA PRO A 34 0.89 6.53 12.72
C PRO A 34 1.68 6.82 11.42
N GLY A 35 1.72 8.10 11.03
CA GLY A 35 2.11 8.51 9.71
C GLY A 35 3.59 8.33 9.41
N ASP A 36 4.44 8.39 10.42
CA ASP A 36 5.89 8.24 10.22
C ASP A 36 6.23 6.78 9.90
N TYR A 37 5.64 5.81 10.61
CA TYR A 37 5.89 4.40 10.37
C TYR A 37 5.36 3.90 9.01
N LEU A 38 4.09 4.20 8.68
CA LEU A 38 3.50 3.75 7.42
C LEU A 38 4.22 4.40 6.22
N ARG A 39 4.62 5.67 6.35
CA ARG A 39 5.39 6.40 5.34
C ARG A 39 6.75 5.76 5.13
N ASP A 40 7.50 5.50 6.20
CA ASP A 40 8.82 4.87 6.11
C ASP A 40 8.75 3.48 5.49
N PHE A 41 7.73 2.71 5.85
CA PHE A 41 7.49 1.39 5.29
C PHE A 41 7.19 1.47 3.78
N LEU A 42 6.25 2.31 3.36
CA LEU A 42 5.90 2.46 1.94
C LEU A 42 7.05 3.03 1.12
N PHE A 43 7.88 3.90 1.71
CA PHE A 43 9.09 4.42 1.07
C PHE A 43 10.10 3.30 0.81
N LYS A 44 10.35 2.42 1.79
CA LYS A 44 11.23 1.25 1.61
C LYS A 44 10.67 0.30 0.54
N ALA A 45 9.40 -0.07 0.65
CA ALA A 45 8.75 -0.93 -0.33
C ALA A 45 8.81 -0.34 -1.74
N HIS A 46 8.58 0.96 -1.90
CA HIS A 46 8.72 1.65 -3.18
C HIS A 46 10.13 1.53 -3.77
N ASN A 47 11.17 1.76 -2.97
CA ASN A 47 12.55 1.63 -3.44
C ASN A 47 12.89 0.19 -3.83
N ASP A 48 12.43 -0.79 -3.05
CA ASP A 48 12.62 -2.19 -3.38
C ASP A 48 11.89 -2.57 -4.67
N VAL A 49 10.67 -2.05 -4.89
CA VAL A 49 9.92 -2.24 -6.14
C VAL A 49 10.69 -1.72 -7.34
N LEU A 50 11.26 -0.52 -7.23
CA LEU A 50 12.09 0.06 -8.29
C LEU A 50 13.38 -0.72 -8.52
N ALA A 51 14.04 -1.18 -7.46
CA ALA A 51 15.28 -1.93 -7.55
C ALA A 51 15.10 -3.30 -8.24
N HIS A 52 13.96 -3.96 -7.99
CA HIS A 52 13.63 -5.25 -8.58
C HIS A 52 12.87 -5.15 -9.92
N GLY A 53 12.39 -3.96 -10.28
CA GLY A 53 11.69 -3.71 -11.53
C GLY A 53 10.29 -4.35 -11.60
N TYR A 54 9.61 -4.51 -10.47
CA TYR A 54 8.24 -5.05 -10.46
C TYR A 54 7.31 -4.14 -11.27
N LYS A 55 6.51 -4.75 -12.15
CA LYS A 55 5.57 -4.03 -13.02
C LYS A 55 4.20 -3.83 -12.38
N THR A 56 3.88 -4.65 -11.39
CA THR A 56 2.65 -4.57 -10.61
C THR A 56 3.01 -4.81 -9.15
N VAL A 57 2.39 -4.06 -8.25
CA VAL A 57 2.48 -4.25 -6.81
C VAL A 57 1.09 -4.46 -6.26
N LYS A 58 0.89 -5.55 -5.53
CA LYS A 58 -0.34 -5.78 -4.77
C LYS A 58 -0.25 -5.11 -3.42
N ILE A 59 -1.31 -4.44 -3.00
CA ILE A 59 -1.46 -3.91 -1.66
C ILE A 59 -2.69 -4.52 -1.01
N ASN A 60 -2.43 -5.45 -0.10
CA ASN A 60 -3.43 -6.26 0.57
C ASN A 60 -3.80 -5.63 1.91
N ILE A 61 -4.96 -5.00 1.93
CA ILE A 61 -5.55 -4.36 3.11
C ILE A 61 -6.77 -5.12 3.64
N SER A 62 -7.05 -6.33 3.13
CA SER A 62 -8.22 -7.13 3.54
C SER A 62 -8.29 -7.39 5.05
N LYS A 63 -7.13 -7.42 5.73
CA LYS A 63 -7.03 -7.59 7.19
C LYS A 63 -6.82 -6.28 7.94
N LEU A 64 -6.88 -5.13 7.28
CA LEU A 64 -6.86 -3.81 7.90
C LEU A 64 -8.27 -3.48 8.38
N ARG A 65 -8.45 -3.27 9.69
CA ARG A 65 -9.76 -3.00 10.30
C ARG A 65 -10.12 -1.53 10.29
N PHE A 66 -9.13 -0.65 10.29
CA PHE A 66 -9.34 0.80 10.29
C PHE A 66 -8.10 1.54 9.79
N LEU A 67 -8.36 2.64 9.08
CA LEU A 67 -7.38 3.61 8.61
C LEU A 67 -7.96 5.01 8.82
N ASN A 68 -7.28 5.83 9.61
CA ASN A 68 -7.68 7.22 9.81
C ASN A 68 -7.23 8.12 8.64
N SER A 69 -7.57 9.42 8.71
CA SER A 69 -7.25 10.40 7.67
C SER A 69 -5.75 10.56 7.40
N SER A 70 -4.89 10.47 8.42
CA SER A 70 -3.43 10.57 8.22
C SER A 70 -2.89 9.35 7.47
N GLY A 71 -3.37 8.15 7.79
CA GLY A 71 -3.04 6.93 7.05
C GLY A 71 -3.52 6.97 5.60
N ILE A 72 -4.75 7.45 5.35
CA ILE A 72 -5.28 7.64 3.99
C ILE A 72 -4.39 8.60 3.20
N LYS A 73 -4.01 9.74 3.79
CA LYS A 73 -3.15 10.73 3.14
C LYS A 73 -1.83 10.10 2.68
N ILE A 74 -1.23 9.24 3.49
CA ILE A 74 0.06 8.60 3.15
C ILE A 74 -0.09 7.63 1.98
N LEU A 75 -1.17 6.85 1.93
CA LEU A 75 -1.47 6.01 0.77
C LEU A 75 -1.64 6.85 -0.50
N VAL A 76 -2.36 7.96 -0.40
CA VAL A 76 -2.54 8.90 -1.52
C VAL A 76 -1.21 9.50 -1.97
N ASP A 77 -0.38 9.98 -1.04
CA ASP A 77 0.94 10.55 -1.33
C ASP A 77 1.82 9.53 -2.07
N TRP A 78 1.80 8.25 -1.64
CA TRP A 78 2.53 7.17 -2.30
C TRP A 78 2.03 6.92 -3.72
N ILE A 79 0.71 6.90 -3.95
CA ILE A 79 0.14 6.68 -5.28
C ILE A 79 0.48 7.81 -6.24
N ILE A 80 0.44 9.06 -5.76
CA ILE A 80 0.88 10.23 -6.52
C ILE A 80 2.37 10.10 -6.86
N GLN A 81 3.21 9.66 -5.92
CA GLN A 81 4.62 9.42 -6.20
C GLN A 81 4.82 8.38 -7.31
N VAL A 82 4.03 7.30 -7.34
CA VAL A 82 4.06 6.29 -8.40
C VAL A 82 3.58 6.85 -9.74
N SER A 83 2.51 7.63 -9.75
CA SER A 83 1.95 8.22 -10.98
C SER A 83 2.86 9.27 -11.62
N LEU A 84 3.76 9.87 -10.85
CA LEU A 84 4.77 10.82 -11.32
C LEU A 84 6.07 10.16 -11.81
N LEU A 85 6.22 8.83 -11.69
CA LEU A 85 7.40 8.14 -12.19
C LEU A 85 7.49 8.21 -13.73
N PRO A 86 8.72 8.25 -14.28
CA PRO A 86 8.95 8.04 -15.71
C PRO A 86 8.29 6.76 -16.23
N PRO A 87 7.80 6.70 -17.49
CA PRO A 87 7.07 5.56 -18.02
C PRO A 87 7.79 4.21 -17.90
N ASP A 88 9.11 4.18 -17.97
CA ASP A 88 9.96 2.99 -17.86
C ASP A 88 10.06 2.45 -16.42
N LYS A 89 9.88 3.33 -15.42
CA LYS A 89 9.95 3.02 -13.99
C LYS A 89 8.59 2.88 -13.32
N LYS A 90 7.53 3.36 -13.97
CA LYS A 90 6.16 3.29 -13.44
C LYS A 90 5.70 1.84 -13.32
N TYR A 91 4.95 1.57 -12.25
CA TYR A 91 4.33 0.27 -11.97
C TYR A 91 2.86 0.44 -11.62
N ALA A 92 2.08 -0.61 -11.88
CA ALA A 92 0.66 -0.68 -11.53
C ALA A 92 0.45 -1.05 -10.06
N ILE A 93 -0.63 -0.56 -9.47
CA ILE A 93 -1.04 -0.87 -8.09
C ILE A 93 -2.33 -1.68 -8.15
N CYS A 94 -2.34 -2.83 -7.47
CA CYS A 94 -3.50 -3.69 -7.34
C CYS A 94 -3.95 -3.73 -5.87
N PHE A 95 -5.06 -3.07 -5.55
CA PHE A 95 -5.62 -3.11 -4.20
C PHE A 95 -6.38 -4.42 -3.98
N VAL A 96 -6.02 -5.15 -2.91
CA VAL A 96 -6.78 -6.31 -2.43
C VAL A 96 -7.53 -5.90 -1.16
N SER A 97 -8.86 -5.85 -1.24
CA SER A 97 -9.73 -5.39 -0.15
C SER A 97 -10.77 -6.43 0.26
N ASP A 98 -11.23 -6.32 1.50
CA ASP A 98 -12.31 -7.14 2.05
C ASP A 98 -13.66 -6.71 1.46
N ARG A 99 -14.35 -7.63 0.78
CA ARG A 99 -15.67 -7.39 0.18
C ARG A 99 -16.72 -6.94 1.20
N SER A 100 -16.57 -7.31 2.46
CA SER A 100 -17.50 -6.93 3.53
C SER A 100 -17.23 -5.55 4.13
N SER A 101 -16.10 -4.91 3.78
CA SER A 101 -15.68 -3.64 4.37
C SER A 101 -16.05 -2.43 3.52
N LEU A 102 -17.16 -1.77 3.87
CA LEU A 102 -17.65 -0.58 3.17
C LEU A 102 -16.65 0.58 3.15
N TRP A 103 -15.89 0.76 4.22
CA TRP A 103 -14.92 1.86 4.28
C TRP A 103 -13.72 1.58 3.34
N GLN A 104 -13.27 0.33 3.23
CA GLN A 104 -12.19 -0.03 2.30
C GLN A 104 -12.65 0.19 0.86
N GLU A 105 -13.87 -0.23 0.54
CA GLU A 105 -14.47 0.01 -0.78
C GLU A 105 -14.53 1.50 -1.11
N SER A 106 -15.07 2.32 -0.21
CA SER A 106 -15.22 3.76 -0.43
C SER A 106 -13.87 4.45 -0.66
N ILE A 107 -12.86 4.14 0.17
CA ILE A 107 -11.54 4.76 0.09
C ILE A 107 -10.81 4.31 -1.17
N ILE A 108 -10.75 3.00 -1.46
CA ILE A 108 -10.01 2.49 -2.62
C ILE A 108 -10.65 2.98 -3.92
N THR A 109 -11.98 3.00 -4.02
CA THR A 109 -12.68 3.51 -5.20
C THR A 109 -12.37 4.99 -5.43
N THR A 110 -12.28 5.78 -4.35
CA THR A 110 -11.91 7.20 -4.45
C THR A 110 -10.47 7.35 -4.92
N ILE A 111 -9.56 6.55 -4.35
CA ILE A 111 -8.13 6.59 -4.65
C ILE A 111 -7.83 6.11 -6.08
N SER A 112 -8.58 5.14 -6.61
CA SER A 112 -8.36 4.63 -7.97
C SER A 112 -8.62 5.66 -9.07
N ILE A 113 -9.34 6.74 -8.75
CA ILE A 113 -9.56 7.87 -9.67
C ILE A 113 -8.26 8.65 -9.95
N ILE A 114 -7.27 8.58 -9.06
CA ILE A 114 -5.99 9.32 -9.20
C ILE A 114 -5.19 8.83 -10.42
N ASP A 115 -5.17 7.52 -10.66
CA ASP A 115 -4.53 6.91 -11.83
C ASP A 115 -5.32 5.68 -12.29
N PRO A 116 -6.45 5.88 -12.99
CA PRO A 116 -7.36 4.80 -13.35
C PRO A 116 -6.76 3.81 -14.37
N THR A 117 -5.63 4.17 -14.99
CA THR A 117 -4.94 3.28 -15.93
C THR A 117 -4.04 2.28 -15.20
N ASN A 118 -3.43 2.72 -14.09
CA ASN A 118 -2.45 1.92 -13.35
C ASN A 118 -2.99 1.39 -12.02
N ILE A 119 -4.21 1.73 -11.62
CA ILE A 119 -4.82 1.25 -10.38
C ILE A 119 -5.96 0.27 -10.68
N SER A 120 -5.87 -0.92 -10.07
CA SER A 120 -6.90 -1.96 -10.14
C SER A 120 -7.34 -2.40 -8.74
N ILE A 121 -8.52 -3.01 -8.64
CA ILE A 121 -9.13 -3.42 -7.37
C ILE A 121 -9.59 -4.87 -7.47
N ILE A 122 -9.20 -5.68 -6.48
CA ILE A 122 -9.65 -7.06 -6.27
C ILE A 122 -10.35 -7.12 -4.90
N LYS A 123 -11.59 -7.61 -4.88
CA LYS A 123 -12.36 -7.81 -3.65
C LYS A 123 -12.32 -9.29 -3.25
N VAL A 124 -11.76 -9.59 -2.08
CA VAL A 124 -11.67 -10.94 -1.48
C VAL A 124 -12.69 -11.15 -0.38
#